data_AF-A0A922J7V0-F1
#
_entry.id   AF-A0A922J7V0-F1
#
_cell.length_a   1.000
_cell.length_b   1.000
_cell.length_c   1.000
_cell.angle_alpha   90.00
_cell.angle_beta   90.00
_cell.angle_gamma   90.00
#
_symmetry.space_group_name_H-M   'P 1'
#
loop_
_entity.id
_entity.type
_entity.pdbx_description
1 polymer ?
#
loop_
_entity_poly.entity_id
_entity_poly.type
_entity_poly.pdbx_seq_one_letter_code
_entity_poly.pdbx_strand_id
1 'polypeptide(L)'
;MFKQALFENLDVNDFTFSSVIRVCGYSTLLELGKQIHGFYFKTSFDSSSFVGSSLILLYSKCGVIEGAYQVFAELPVKNFCMWNAMLIACAQHTHTDKAKFHLFCVFCMLVAM
;
A
#
# COMPACT_ATOMS: atom_id res chain seq x y z
N MET A 1 21.42 -5.11 -0.83
CA MET A 1 21.21 -3.70 -1.21
C MET A 1 20.37 -2.93 -0.19
N PHE A 2 19.06 -3.13 -0.02
CA PHE A 2 18.28 -2.32 0.94
C PHE A 2 18.78 -2.40 2.39
N LYS A 3 19.03 -3.61 2.92
CA LYS A 3 19.65 -3.77 4.26
C LYS A 3 20.99 -3.06 4.38
N GLN A 4 21.81 -3.15 3.34
CA GLN A 4 23.14 -2.51 3.30
C GLN A 4 23.01 -0.98 3.27
N ALA A 5 22.06 -0.43 2.51
CA ALA A 5 21.78 1.00 2.49
C ALA A 5 21.34 1.55 3.86
N LEU A 6 20.56 0.76 4.63
CA LEU A 6 20.22 1.10 6.01
C LEU A 6 21.45 1.11 6.94
N PHE A 7 22.40 0.19 6.75
CA PHE A 7 23.63 0.14 7.55
C PHE A 7 24.65 1.23 7.17
N GLU A 8 24.64 1.67 5.91
CA GLU A 8 25.59 2.65 5.37
C GLU A 8 25.14 4.11 5.57
N ASN A 9 24.02 4.36 6.28
CA ASN A 9 23.38 5.69 6.40
C ASN A 9 23.13 6.37 5.04
N LEU A 10 22.89 5.58 3.99
CA LEU A 10 22.39 6.13 2.73
C LEU A 10 20.99 6.71 2.99
N ASP A 11 20.67 7.82 2.34
CA ASP A 11 19.46 8.62 2.60
C ASP A 11 18.19 7.85 2.17
N VAL A 12 17.75 6.91 3.01
CA VAL A 12 16.57 6.09 2.77
C VAL A 12 15.33 6.93 3.03
N ASN A 13 14.80 7.48 1.95
CA ASN A 13 13.59 8.29 1.94
C ASN A 13 12.35 7.48 1.48
N ASP A 14 11.20 8.12 1.48
CA ASP A 14 9.91 7.56 1.07
C ASP A 14 9.93 6.92 -0.32
N PHE A 15 10.69 7.48 -1.27
CA PHE A 15 10.83 6.90 -2.62
C PHE A 15 11.54 5.56 -2.58
N THR A 16 12.57 5.44 -1.75
CA THR A 16 13.31 4.19 -1.55
C THR A 16 12.41 3.13 -0.92
N PHE A 17 11.68 3.49 0.13
CA PHE A 17 10.70 2.60 0.75
C PHE A 17 9.62 2.14 -0.23
N SER A 18 8.98 3.09 -0.91
CA SER A 18 7.97 2.85 -1.93
C SER A 18 8.46 1.86 -2.99
N SER A 19 9.66 2.08 -3.52
CA SER A 19 10.24 1.21 -4.55
C SER A 19 10.46 -0.22 -4.05
N VAL A 20 11.06 -0.40 -2.88
CA VAL A 20 11.33 -1.73 -2.33
C VAL A 20 10.04 -2.46 -1.94
N ILE A 21 9.06 -1.75 -1.35
CA ILE A 21 7.74 -2.29 -1.02
C ILE A 21 7.03 -2.78 -2.28
N ARG A 22 7.07 -2.01 -3.38
CA ARG A 22 6.47 -2.41 -4.66
C ARG A 22 7.12 -3.67 -5.22
N VAL A 23 8.46 -3.77 -5.18
CA VAL A 23 9.18 -4.99 -5.59
C VAL A 23 8.73 -6.19 -4.74
N CYS A 24 8.57 -6.02 -3.42
CA CYS A 24 8.04 -7.07 -2.56
C CYS A 24 6.63 -7.50 -2.98
N GLY A 25 5.76 -6.53 -3.31
CA GLY A 25 4.42 -6.81 -3.83
C GLY A 25 4.42 -7.61 -5.12
N TYR A 26 5.13 -7.14 -6.15
CA TYR A 26 5.22 -7.84 -7.44
C TYR A 26 5.88 -9.21 -7.34
N SER A 27 6.80 -9.39 -6.39
CA SER A 27 7.50 -10.66 -6.14
C SER A 27 6.78 -11.54 -5.11
N THR A 28 5.61 -11.14 -4.61
CA THR A 28 4.84 -11.85 -3.57
C THR A 28 5.61 -12.13 -2.27
N LEU A 29 6.59 -11.28 -1.94
CA LEU A 29 7.45 -11.40 -0.75
C LEU A 29 6.81 -10.74 0.47
N LEU A 30 5.66 -11.25 0.92
CA LEU A 30 4.85 -10.64 1.98
C LEU A 30 5.62 -10.42 3.29
N GLU A 31 6.35 -11.43 3.77
CA GLU A 31 7.04 -11.34 5.06
C GLU A 31 8.15 -10.29 5.06
N LEU A 32 8.89 -10.16 3.95
CA LEU A 32 9.85 -9.08 3.78
C LEU A 32 9.15 -7.72 3.72
N GLY A 33 8.03 -7.63 3.00
CA GLY A 33 7.22 -6.43 2.93
C GLY A 33 6.71 -5.98 4.30
N LYS A 34 6.25 -6.90 5.15
CA LYS A 34 5.83 -6.62 6.54
C LYS A 34 6.99 -6.11 7.40
N GLN A 35 8.18 -6.69 7.27
CA GLN A 35 9.37 -6.21 7.97
C GLN A 35 9.71 -4.77 7.59
N ILE A 36 9.66 -4.46 6.28
CA ILE A 36 9.91 -3.10 5.77
C ILE A 36 8.82 -2.13 6.23
N HIS A 37 7.55 -2.54 6.17
CA HIS A 37 6.44 -1.74 6.68
C HIS A 37 6.60 -1.40 8.17
N GLY A 38 6.91 -2.40 9.00
CA GLY A 38 7.15 -2.19 10.43
C GLY A 38 8.38 -1.32 10.70
N PHE A 39 9.41 -1.40 9.86
CA PHE A 39 10.59 -0.52 9.95
C PHE A 39 10.23 0.93 9.60
N TYR A 40 9.55 1.16 8.46
CA TYR A 40 9.07 2.48 8.05
C TYR A 40 8.22 3.14 9.12
N PHE A 41 7.27 2.39 9.70
CA PHE A 41 6.41 2.89 10.77
C PHE A 41 7.19 3.36 12.01
N LYS A 42 8.32 2.70 12.34
CA LYS A 42 9.16 3.06 13.48
C LYS A 42 10.07 4.26 13.22
N THR A 43 10.52 4.44 11.98
CA THR A 43 11.51 5.47 11.64
C THR A 43 10.88 6.76 11.11
N SER A 44 9.73 6.65 10.47
CA SER A 44 9.16 7.71 9.65
C SER A 44 7.64 7.55 9.60
N PHE A 45 6.94 7.90 10.68
CA PHE A 45 5.48 8.05 10.60
C PHE A 45 5.14 9.43 10.06
N ASP A 46 5.51 9.66 8.80
CA ASP A 46 4.86 10.69 8.00
C ASP A 46 4.05 9.97 6.93
N SER A 47 2.80 10.40 6.74
CA SER A 47 1.81 9.75 5.88
C SER A 47 2.10 10.01 4.40
N SER A 48 3.29 9.61 3.97
CA SER A 48 3.76 9.76 2.60
C SER A 48 2.82 9.05 1.65
N SER A 49 2.25 9.84 0.74
CA SER A 49 1.25 9.33 -0.18
C SER A 49 1.78 8.23 -1.12
N PHE A 50 3.10 8.23 -1.35
CA PHE A 50 3.82 7.23 -2.14
C PHE A 50 4.01 5.90 -1.40
N VAL A 51 4.30 5.96 -0.10
CA VAL A 51 4.50 4.75 0.71
C VAL A 51 3.16 4.08 1.00
N GLY A 52 2.13 4.86 1.32
CA GLY A 52 0.77 4.34 1.54
C GLY A 52 0.21 3.58 0.34
N SER A 53 0.30 4.16 -0.87
CA SER A 53 -0.14 3.48 -2.10
C SER A 53 0.65 2.20 -2.40
N SER A 54 1.95 2.19 -2.09
CA SER A 54 2.81 1.01 -2.25
C SER A 54 2.49 -0.10 -1.25
N LEU A 55 2.16 0.25 0.00
CA LEU A 55 1.73 -0.71 1.01
C LEU A 55 0.40 -1.37 0.66
N ILE A 56 -0.59 -0.59 0.18
CA ILE A 56 -1.85 -1.14 -0.33
C ILE A 56 -1.58 -2.14 -1.47
N LEU A 57 -0.68 -1.78 -2.40
CA LEU A 57 -0.28 -2.66 -3.49
C LEU A 57 0.42 -3.93 -2.99
N LEU A 58 1.32 -3.84 -2.02
CA LEU A 58 2.02 -4.99 -1.42
C LEU A 58 1.02 -6.02 -0.90
N TYR A 59 0.13 -5.59 -0.01
CA TYR A 59 -0.85 -6.48 0.62
C TYR A 59 -1.82 -7.05 -0.41
N SER A 60 -2.30 -6.19 -1.33
CA SER A 60 -3.13 -6.61 -2.45
C SER A 60 -2.45 -7.70 -3.29
N LYS A 61 -1.24 -7.46 -3.81
CA LYS A 61 -0.54 -8.41 -4.67
C LYS A 61 -0.15 -9.72 -3.99
N CYS A 62 -0.02 -9.72 -2.67
CA CYS A 62 0.21 -10.92 -1.88
C CYS A 62 -1.09 -11.66 -1.49
N GLY A 63 -2.26 -11.21 -1.95
CA GLY A 63 -3.55 -11.84 -1.65
C GLY A 63 -4.11 -11.54 -0.26
N VAL A 64 -3.54 -10.57 0.46
CA VAL A 64 -3.95 -10.20 1.83
C VAL A 64 -4.80 -8.93 1.77
N ILE A 65 -6.04 -9.09 1.31
CA ILE A 65 -6.94 -7.95 1.04
C ILE A 65 -7.24 -7.16 2.30
N GLU A 66 -7.41 -7.83 3.44
CA GLU A 66 -7.72 -7.21 4.73
C GLU A 66 -6.57 -6.30 5.17
N GLY A 67 -5.33 -6.72 4.92
CA GLY A 67 -4.15 -5.89 5.18
C GLY A 67 -4.08 -4.66 4.29
N ALA A 68 -4.50 -4.78 3.02
CA ALA A 68 -4.60 -3.63 2.13
C ALA A 68 -5.66 -2.64 2.64
N TYR A 69 -6.84 -3.13 3.05
CA TYR A 69 -7.90 -2.32 3.64
C TYR A 69 -7.48 -1.61 4.92
N GLN A 70 -6.79 -2.32 5.81
CA GLN A 70 -6.30 -1.76 7.06
C GLN A 70 -5.36 -0.57 6.80
N VAL A 71 -4.35 -0.77 5.94
CA VAL A 71 -3.44 0.32 5.55
C VAL A 71 -4.22 1.50 4.97
N PHE A 72 -5.15 1.24 4.06
CA PHE A 72 -5.96 2.30 3.47
C PHE A 72 -6.78 3.05 4.52
N ALA A 73 -7.39 2.35 5.48
CA ALA A 73 -8.19 2.95 6.55
C ALA A 73 -7.33 3.85 7.45
N GLU A 74 -6.13 3.40 7.82
CA GLU A 74 -5.19 4.10 8.71
C GLU A 74 -4.56 5.35 8.07
N LEU A 75 -4.52 5.45 6.74
CA LEU A 75 -3.96 6.62 6.05
C LEU A 75 -4.87 7.86 6.23
N PRO A 76 -4.36 8.98 6.80
CA PRO A 76 -5.16 10.17 7.09
C PRO A 76 -5.60 10.90 5.82
N VAL A 77 -4.75 10.90 4.79
CA VAL A 77 -5.03 11.51 3.48
C VAL A 77 -4.96 10.45 2.40
N LYS A 78 -6.04 10.31 1.63
CA LYS A 78 -6.19 9.32 0.56
C LYS A 78 -6.16 10.01 -0.79
N ASN A 79 -5.15 9.70 -1.62
CA ASN A 79 -5.05 10.25 -2.97
C ASN A 79 -5.64 9.30 -4.02
N PHE A 80 -5.72 9.77 -5.27
CA PHE A 80 -6.24 8.99 -6.39
C PHE A 80 -5.52 7.64 -6.59
N CYS A 81 -4.21 7.59 -6.39
CA CYS A 81 -3.42 6.36 -6.51
C CYS A 81 -3.83 5.31 -5.48
N MET A 82 -4.12 5.71 -4.24
CA MET A 82 -4.57 4.79 -3.18
C MET A 82 -5.96 4.23 -3.46
N TRP A 83 -6.89 5.08 -3.92
CA TRP A 83 -8.23 4.64 -4.33
C TRP A 83 -8.16 3.64 -5.49
N ASN A 84 -7.36 3.93 -6.51
CA ASN A 84 -7.14 3.01 -7.63
C ASN A 84 -6.52 1.68 -7.18
N ALA A 85 -5.51 1.74 -6.30
CA ALA A 85 -4.89 0.53 -5.77
C ALA A 85 -5.90 -0.35 -5.02
N MET A 86 -6.81 0.26 -4.24
CA MET A 86 -7.85 -0.47 -3.53
C MET A 86 -8.90 -1.07 -4.48
N LEU A 87 -9.34 -0.32 -5.49
CA LEU A 87 -10.27 -0.84 -6.51
C LEU A 87 -9.68 -2.04 -7.24
N ILE A 88 -8.41 -1.95 -7.64
CA ILE A 88 -7.69 -3.06 -8.28
C ILE A 88 -7.60 -4.26 -7.33
N ALA A 89 -7.29 -4.03 -6.05
CA ALA A 89 -7.24 -5.08 -5.04
C ALA A 89 -8.58 -5.83 -4.93
N CYS A 90 -9.68 -5.09 -4.80
CA CYS A 90 -11.04 -5.62 -4.72
C CYS A 90 -11.43 -6.40 -5.98
N ALA A 91 -11.05 -5.88 -7.16
CA ALA A 91 -11.32 -6.54 -8.43
C ALA A 91 -10.61 -7.89 -8.56
N GLN A 92 -9.37 -7.97 -8.08
CA GLN A 92 -8.49 -9.13 -8.24
C GLN A 92 -8.77 -10.28 -7.27
N HIS A 93 -9.33 -10.03 -6.08
CA HIS A 93 -9.43 -11.04 -5.01
C HIS A 93 -10.87 -11.35 -4.59
N THR A 94 -11.82 -11.31 -5.52
CA THR A 94 -13.23 -11.50 -5.15
C THR A 94 -13.55 -12.87 -4.57
N HIS A 95 -13.96 -12.86 -3.30
CA HIS A 95 -15.16 -13.54 -2.82
C HIS A 95 -16.06 -12.47 -2.14
N THR A 96 -17.29 -12.29 -2.63
CA THR A 96 -18.40 -11.41 -2.15
C THR A 96 -18.58 -10.02 -2.81
N ASP A 97 -19.79 -9.83 -3.36
CA ASP A 97 -20.23 -8.71 -4.20
C ASP A 97 -20.44 -7.35 -3.48
N LYS A 98 -20.42 -7.30 -2.15
CA LYS A 98 -20.78 -6.08 -1.41
C LYS A 98 -19.66 -5.03 -1.36
N ALA A 99 -18.40 -5.46 -1.25
CA ALA A 99 -17.26 -4.55 -1.13
C ALA A 99 -16.95 -3.82 -2.45
N LYS A 100 -17.16 -4.49 -3.60
CA LYS A 100 -17.01 -3.92 -4.94
C LYS A 100 -17.96 -2.75 -5.18
N PHE A 101 -19.24 -2.92 -4.86
CA PHE A 101 -20.26 -1.88 -5.07
C PHE A 101 -20.02 -0.65 -4.18
N HIS A 102 -19.68 -0.85 -2.91
CA HIS A 102 -19.50 0.28 -2.00
C HIS A 102 -18.30 1.17 -2.40
N LEU A 103 -17.19 0.56 -2.80
CA LEU A 103 -15.99 1.32 -3.21
C LEU A 103 -16.17 1.97 -4.58
N PHE A 104 -16.83 1.27 -5.53
CA PHE A 104 -17.17 1.85 -6.83
C PHE A 104 -18.11 3.05 -6.69
N CYS A 105 -19.15 2.95 -5.84
CA CYS A 105 -20.05 4.07 -5.55
C CYS A 105 -19.31 5.25 -4.91
N VAL A 106 -18.39 5.00 -3.96
CA VAL A 106 -17.59 6.08 -3.33
C VAL A 106 -16.64 6.74 -4.34
N PHE A 107 -16.02 5.97 -5.23
CA PHE A 107 -15.18 6.52 -6.30
C PHE A 107 -16.00 7.35 -7.30
N CYS A 108 -17.18 6.88 -7.72
CA CYS A 108 -18.09 7.65 -8.58
C CYS A 108 -18.58 8.95 -7.93
N MET A 109 -18.82 8.97 -6.61
CA MET A 109 -19.19 10.20 -5.89
C MET A 109 -18.06 11.23 -5.85
N LEU A 110 -16.79 10.80 -5.82
CA LEU A 110 -15.62 11.70 -5.75
C LEU A 110 -15.22 12.30 -7.11
N VAL A 111 -15.58 11.66 -8.22
CA VAL A 111 -15.26 12.13 -9.59
C VAL A 111 -16.42 12.95 -10.19
N ALA A 112 -17.60 12.96 -9.55
CA ALA A 112 -18.80 13.68 -10.00
C ALA A 112 -19.00 15.08 -9.38
N MET A 113 -18.01 15.60 -8.64
CA MET A 113 -17.95 16.99 -8.14
C MET A 113 -16.80 17.73 -8.81
#